data_AF-A0A218P6R2-F1
#
_entry.id   AF-A0A218P6R2-F1
#
_cell.length_a   1.000
_cell.length_b   1.000
_cell.length_c   1.000
_cell.angle_alpha   90.00
_cell.angle_beta   90.00
_cell.angle_gamma   90.00
#
_symmetry.space_group_name_H-M   'P 1'
#
loop_
_entity.id
_entity.type
_entity.pdbx_description
1 polymer ?
#
loop_
_entity_poly.entity_id
_entity_poly.type
_entity_poly.pdbx_seq_one_letter_code
_entity_poly.pdbx_strand_id
1 'polypeptide(L)'
;MGKKEWLVIPDTNFLLVPGQFGVDIIGELNRILDVRFRILIPNVVLQELEVIERKSKGKDLMAIRMAKKLAERFERVDIGEFGKRPIDDQIFDFAVKNERVIVCTNDKGLKRRLRERGVPVVYLRSKKILELEGMLE
;
A
#
# COMPACT_ATOMS: atom_id res chain seq x y z
N MET A 1 -7.40 22.49 -17.05
CA MET A 1 -6.54 21.54 -16.32
C MET A 1 -7.41 20.52 -15.60
N GLY A 2 -7.37 19.24 -15.98
CA GLY A 2 -7.99 18.19 -15.15
C GLY A 2 -7.32 18.17 -13.77
N LYS A 3 -8.08 18.07 -12.67
CA LYS A 3 -7.47 17.99 -11.33
C LYS A 3 -6.46 16.82 -11.31
N LYS A 4 -5.22 17.06 -10.89
CA LYS A 4 -4.23 15.99 -10.74
C LYS A 4 -4.72 14.98 -9.69
N GLU A 5 -4.47 13.70 -9.91
CA GLU A 5 -4.85 12.61 -8.99
C GLU A 5 -3.67 12.24 -8.08
N TRP A 6 -3.99 11.77 -6.87
CA TRP A 6 -3.03 11.16 -5.97
C TRP A 6 -2.80 9.69 -6.31
N LEU A 7 -1.56 9.23 -6.19
CA LEU A 7 -1.16 7.84 -6.35
C LEU A 7 -1.15 7.18 -4.98
N VAL A 8 -2.01 6.20 -4.76
CA VAL A 8 -2.04 5.41 -3.53
C VAL A 8 -1.24 4.12 -3.76
N ILE A 9 -0.15 3.98 -3.03
CA ILE A 9 0.82 2.89 -3.18
C ILE A 9 0.77 1.98 -1.94
N PRO A 10 0.10 0.83 -2.01
CA PRO A 10 0.06 -0.11 -0.90
C PRO A 10 1.30 -0.99 -0.84
N ASP A 11 1.78 -1.26 0.37
CA ASP A 11 2.72 -2.36 0.64
C ASP A 11 1.99 -3.72 0.77
N THR A 12 2.76 -4.79 0.89
CA THR A 12 2.23 -6.16 1.05
C THR A 12 1.39 -6.30 2.32
N ASN A 13 1.85 -5.72 3.44
CA ASN A 13 1.16 -5.83 4.73
C ASN A 13 -0.22 -5.18 4.71
N PHE A 14 -0.34 -4.03 4.06
CA PHE A 14 -1.61 -3.30 3.89
C PHE A 14 -2.59 -4.09 3.04
N LEU A 15 -2.14 -4.74 1.96
CA LEU A 15 -3.02 -5.58 1.12
C LEU A 15 -3.54 -6.83 1.85
N LEU A 16 -2.86 -7.30 2.91
CA LEU A 16 -3.30 -8.42 3.72
C LEU A 16 -4.37 -8.05 4.76
N VAL A 17 -4.55 -6.75 5.06
CA VAL A 17 -5.48 -6.25 6.09
C VAL A 17 -6.91 -6.78 5.94
N PRO A 18 -7.53 -6.83 4.74
CA PRO A 18 -8.88 -7.38 4.58
C PRO A 18 -8.98 -8.84 5.00
N GLY A 19 -7.98 -9.66 4.66
CA GLY A 19 -7.97 -11.08 5.02
C GLY A 19 -7.62 -11.35 6.48
N GLN A 20 -6.79 -10.49 7.09
CA GLN A 20 -6.35 -10.66 8.48
C GLN A 20 -7.34 -10.08 9.50
N PHE A 21 -7.99 -8.97 9.16
CA PHE A 21 -8.79 -8.19 10.12
C PHE A 21 -10.23 -7.93 9.65
N GLY A 22 -10.60 -8.35 8.43
CA GLY A 22 -11.96 -8.15 7.90
C GLY A 22 -12.28 -6.69 7.59
N VAL A 23 -11.27 -5.85 7.38
CA VAL A 23 -11.44 -4.41 7.12
C VAL A 23 -11.56 -4.15 5.63
N ASP A 24 -12.59 -3.40 5.22
CA ASP A 24 -12.72 -2.89 3.86
C ASP A 24 -11.78 -1.69 3.65
N ILE A 25 -10.55 -1.96 3.24
CA ILE A 25 -9.54 -0.92 3.02
C ILE A 25 -9.94 0.05 1.90
N ILE A 26 -10.76 -0.36 0.93
CA ILE A 26 -11.18 0.52 -0.17
C ILE A 26 -12.25 1.49 0.32
N GLY A 27 -13.25 0.99 1.05
CA GLY A 27 -14.23 1.84 1.72
C GLY A 27 -13.56 2.83 2.67
N GLU A 28 -12.59 2.37 3.46
CA GLU A 28 -11.85 3.22 4.40
C GLU A 28 -10.97 4.27 3.70
N LEU A 29 -10.31 3.94 2.59
CA LEU A 29 -9.56 4.92 1.78
C LEU A 29 -10.50 6.02 1.26
N ASN A 30 -11.66 5.65 0.71
CA ASN A 30 -12.66 6.64 0.27
C ASN A 30 -13.20 7.49 1.43
N ARG A 31 -13.25 6.94 2.65
CA ARG A 31 -13.70 7.68 3.84
C ARG A 31 -12.69 8.74 4.29
N ILE A 32 -11.39 8.44 4.21
CA ILE A 32 -10.34 9.31 4.78
C ILE A 32 -9.65 10.22 3.77
N LEU A 33 -9.70 9.88 2.48
CA LEU A 33 -9.04 10.65 1.42
C LEU A 33 -10.05 11.53 0.69
N ASP A 34 -10.14 12.81 1.07
CA ASP A 34 -10.95 13.82 0.38
C ASP A 34 -10.23 14.40 -0.85
N VAL A 35 -9.66 13.53 -1.68
CA VAL A 35 -8.95 13.88 -2.90
C VAL A 35 -9.27 12.87 -3.99
N ARG A 36 -9.07 13.24 -5.26
CA ARG A 36 -9.09 12.24 -6.33
C ARG A 36 -7.83 11.40 -6.25
N PHE A 37 -7.98 10.09 -6.25
CA PHE A 37 -6.86 9.17 -6.21
C PHE A 37 -7.10 7.94 -7.08
N ARG A 38 -6.01 7.27 -7.42
CA ARG A 38 -6.01 5.92 -7.98
C ARG A 38 -5.00 5.06 -7.23
N ILE A 39 -5.33 3.78 -7.07
CA ILE A 39 -4.46 2.81 -6.43
C ILE A 39 -3.58 2.18 -7.51
N LEU A 40 -2.26 2.15 -7.28
CA LEU A 40 -1.30 1.47 -8.15
C LEU A 40 -0.57 0.40 -7.35
N ILE A 41 -0.59 -0.84 -7.84
CA ILE A 41 0.07 -1.96 -7.16
C ILE A 41 1.52 -2.07 -7.64
N PRO A 42 2.52 -1.97 -6.75
CA PRO A 42 3.91 -2.18 -7.12
C PRO A 42 4.17 -3.58 -7.67
N ASN A 43 4.94 -3.67 -8.75
CA ASN A 43 5.38 -4.95 -9.32
C ASN A 43 6.09 -5.83 -8.28
N VAL A 44 6.98 -5.25 -7.46
CA VAL A 44 7.71 -5.98 -6.41
C VAL A 44 6.80 -6.50 -5.29
N VAL A 45 5.68 -5.84 -4.99
CA VAL A 45 4.68 -6.28 -4.01
C VAL A 45 3.90 -7.49 -4.55
N LEU A 46 3.56 -7.51 -5.84
CA LEU A 46 2.95 -8.69 -6.48
C LEU A 46 3.87 -9.91 -6.41
N GLN A 47 5.16 -9.72 -6.70
CA GLN A 47 6.17 -10.77 -6.63
C GLN A 47 6.35 -11.29 -5.19
N GLU A 48 6.29 -10.41 -4.19
CA GLU A 48 6.31 -10.81 -2.78
C GLU A 48 5.11 -11.69 -2.41
N LEU A 49 3.90 -11.26 -2.80
CA LEU A 49 2.66 -12.01 -2.58
C LEU A 49 2.74 -13.44 -3.16
N GLU A 50 3.34 -13.61 -4.35
CA GLU A 50 3.57 -14.94 -4.92
C GLU A 50 4.55 -15.79 -4.12
N VAL A 51 5.62 -15.20 -3.59
CA VAL A 51 6.62 -15.90 -2.79
C VAL A 51 6.02 -16.36 -1.47
N ILE A 52 5.28 -15.49 -0.77
CA ILE A 52 4.67 -15.85 0.52
C ILE A 52 3.51 -16.84 0.32
N GLU A 53 2.74 -16.76 -0.77
CA GLU A 53 1.68 -17.73 -1.06
C GLU A 53 2.22 -19.17 -1.10
N ARG A 54 3.37 -19.39 -1.76
CA ARG A 54 3.99 -20.72 -1.86
C ARG A 54 4.44 -21.29 -0.51
N LYS A 55 4.65 -20.44 0.49
CA LYS A 55 5.17 -20.82 1.82
C LYS A 55 4.08 -20.89 2.89
N SER A 56 2.90 -20.32 2.63
CA SER A 56 1.82 -20.18 3.60
C SER A 56 0.80 -21.33 3.55
N LYS A 57 0.13 -21.56 4.67
CA LYS A 57 -0.96 -22.55 4.82
C LYS A 57 -2.10 -21.97 5.66
N GLY A 58 -3.26 -22.63 5.62
CA GLY A 58 -4.39 -22.28 6.48
C GLY A 58 -4.88 -20.84 6.31
N LYS A 59 -5.07 -20.12 7.42
CA LYS A 59 -5.62 -18.76 7.44
C LYS A 59 -4.73 -17.74 6.70
N ASP A 60 -3.41 -17.88 6.81
CA ASP A 60 -2.48 -16.96 6.13
C ASP A 60 -2.59 -17.08 4.61
N LEU A 61 -2.72 -18.31 4.11
CA LEU A 61 -2.93 -18.55 2.68
C LEU A 61 -4.24 -17.92 2.18
N MET A 62 -5.31 -17.96 2.98
CA MET A 62 -6.57 -17.29 2.63
C MET A 62 -6.40 -15.78 2.54
N ALA A 63 -5.71 -15.16 3.51
CA ALA A 63 -5.44 -13.72 3.49
C ALA A 63 -4.61 -13.30 2.28
N ILE A 64 -3.58 -14.08 1.92
CA ILE A 64 -2.73 -13.81 0.74
C ILE A 64 -3.54 -13.91 -0.56
N ARG A 65 -4.41 -14.92 -0.69
CA ARG A 65 -5.28 -15.07 -1.86
C ARG A 65 -6.27 -13.91 -1.98
N MET A 66 -6.82 -13.44 -0.87
CA MET A 66 -7.65 -12.24 -0.85
C MET A 66 -6.87 -11.00 -1.29
N ALA A 67 -5.65 -10.82 -0.79
CA ALA A 67 -4.76 -9.72 -1.18
C ALA A 67 -4.47 -9.73 -2.68
N LYS A 68 -4.16 -10.90 -3.27
CA LYS A 68 -3.93 -11.05 -4.72
C LYS A 68 -5.18 -10.69 -5.53
N LYS A 69 -6.34 -11.24 -5.16
CA LYS A 69 -7.62 -10.92 -5.82
C LYS A 69 -7.98 -9.45 -5.73
N LEU A 70 -7.63 -8.79 -4.61
CA LEU A 70 -7.82 -7.36 -4.46
C LEU A 70 -6.87 -6.56 -5.37
N ALA A 71 -5.60 -6.95 -5.42
CA ALA A 71 -4.58 -6.30 -6.24
C ALA A 71 -4.90 -6.38 -7.76
N GLU A 72 -5.52 -7.46 -8.22
CA GLU A 72 -5.98 -7.62 -9.62
C GLU A 72 -6.98 -6.56 -10.09
N ARG A 73 -7.64 -5.85 -9.16
CA ARG A 73 -8.63 -4.80 -9.48
C ARG A 73 -7.99 -3.47 -9.85
N PHE A 74 -6.68 -3.32 -9.69
CA PHE A 74 -5.97 -2.05 -9.80
C PHE A 74 -4.85 -2.10 -10.83
N GLU A 75 -4.48 -0.93 -11.34
CA GLU A 75 -3.36 -0.79 -12.26
C GLU A 75 -2.04 -1.17 -11.57
N ARG A 76 -1.09 -1.68 -12.36
CA ARG A 76 0.25 -2.02 -11.88
C ARG A 76 1.20 -0.86 -12.15
N VAL A 77 2.18 -0.69 -11.28
CA VAL A 77 3.28 0.26 -11.47
C VAL A 77 4.61 -0.44 -11.28
N ASP A 78 5.56 -0.19 -12.18
CA ASP A 78 6.93 -0.65 -12.05
C ASP A 78 7.72 0.35 -11.20
N ILE A 79 8.21 -0.10 -10.06
CA ILE A 79 8.99 0.73 -9.13
C ILE A 79 10.40 0.19 -8.88
N GLY A 80 10.74 -0.97 -9.48
CA GLY A 80 12.05 -1.60 -9.28
C GLY A 80 12.05 -3.12 -9.47
N GLU A 81 12.99 -3.80 -8.82
CA GLU A 81 13.29 -5.21 -9.05
C GLU A 81 13.20 -6.00 -7.74
N PHE A 82 12.40 -7.06 -7.74
CA PHE A 82 12.23 -7.92 -6.56
C PHE A 82 13.54 -8.63 -6.21
N GLY A 83 13.91 -8.63 -4.92
CA GLY A 83 15.14 -9.25 -4.41
C GLY A 83 16.42 -8.42 -4.57
N LYS A 84 16.40 -7.33 -5.35
CA LYS A 84 17.57 -6.45 -5.54
C LYS A 84 17.86 -5.57 -4.33
N ARG A 85 16.79 -5.04 -3.71
CA ARG A 85 16.80 -4.20 -2.51
C ARG A 85 15.54 -4.47 -1.68
N PRO A 86 15.51 -4.11 -0.38
CA PRO A 86 14.29 -4.19 0.42
C PRO A 86 13.12 -3.48 -0.27
N ILE A 87 11.93 -4.09 -0.25
CA ILE A 87 10.75 -3.54 -0.95
C ILE A 87 10.39 -2.16 -0.38
N ASP A 88 10.46 -2.00 0.94
CA ASP A 88 10.25 -0.73 1.63
C ASP A 88 11.14 0.40 1.10
N ASP A 89 12.40 0.11 0.75
CA ASP A 89 13.31 1.09 0.17
C ASP A 89 12.91 1.48 -1.25
N GLN A 90 12.41 0.51 -2.03
CA GLN A 90 11.94 0.76 -3.39
C GLN A 90 10.64 1.59 -3.39
N ILE A 91 9.71 1.28 -2.47
CA ILE A 91 8.49 2.08 -2.25
C ILE A 91 8.86 3.49 -1.79
N PHE A 92 9.79 3.61 -0.83
CA PHE A 92 10.27 4.90 -0.36
C PHE A 92 10.85 5.74 -1.51
N ASP A 93 11.77 5.17 -2.29
CA ASP A 93 12.40 5.85 -3.43
C ASP A 93 11.38 6.31 -4.46
N PHE A 94 10.39 5.46 -4.77
CA PHE A 94 9.31 5.81 -5.68
C PHE A 94 8.49 6.99 -5.12
N ALA A 95 8.10 6.92 -3.85
CA ALA A 95 7.25 7.92 -3.24
C ALA A 95 7.92 9.31 -3.13
N VAL A 96 9.23 9.36 -2.85
CA VAL A 96 9.96 10.64 -2.74
C VAL A 96 10.32 11.27 -4.08
N LYS A 97 10.36 10.47 -5.17
CA LYS A 97 10.69 10.95 -6.52
C LYS A 97 9.47 11.42 -7.32
N ASN A 98 8.26 11.11 -6.84
CA ASN A 98 7.02 11.42 -7.53
C ASN A 98 6.17 12.39 -6.71
N GLU A 99 5.44 13.25 -7.41
CA GLU A 99 4.47 14.13 -6.77
C GLU A 99 3.20 13.35 -6.40
N ARG A 100 2.51 13.82 -5.35
CA ARG A 100 1.17 13.35 -4.98
C ARG A 100 1.09 11.84 -4.73
N VAL A 101 2.08 11.29 -4.02
CA VAL A 101 2.07 9.88 -3.59
C VAL A 101 1.60 9.78 -2.14
N ILE A 102 0.69 8.84 -1.88
CA ILE A 102 0.33 8.36 -0.55
C ILE A 102 0.81 6.93 -0.45
N VAL A 103 1.54 6.58 0.60
CA VAL A 103 1.94 5.18 0.84
C VAL A 103 1.03 4.57 1.90
N CYS A 104 0.51 3.37 1.64
CA CYS A 104 -0.22 2.61 2.63
C CYS A 104 0.71 1.57 3.27
N THR A 105 1.05 1.76 4.54
CA THR A 105 1.93 0.85 5.28
C THR A 105 1.64 0.87 6.77
N ASN A 106 1.79 -0.29 7.41
CA ASN A 106 1.78 -0.41 8.86
C ASN A 106 3.18 -0.50 9.48
N ASP A 107 4.24 -0.51 8.66
CA ASP A 107 5.61 -0.53 9.16
C ASP A 107 6.00 0.84 9.76
N LYS A 108 6.44 0.82 11.02
CA LYS A 108 6.77 2.06 11.76
C LYS A 108 8.02 2.75 11.20
N GLY A 109 8.99 1.98 10.69
CA GLY A 109 10.23 2.50 10.15
C GLY A 109 10.01 3.20 8.81
N LEU A 110 9.31 2.54 7.88
CA LEU A 110 8.93 3.09 6.60
C LEU A 110 8.04 4.32 6.77
N LYS A 111 7.02 4.23 7.63
CA LYS A 111 6.16 5.37 7.97
C LYS A 111 6.98 6.58 8.41
N ARG A 112 7.87 6.41 9.39
CA ARG A 112 8.72 7.50 9.90
C ARG A 112 9.53 8.15 8.78
N ARG A 113 10.23 7.35 7.97
CA ARG A 113 11.07 7.84 6.86
C ARG A 113 10.25 8.63 5.83
N LEU A 114 9.07 8.13 5.45
CA LEU A 114 8.18 8.80 4.51
C LEU A 114 7.69 10.14 5.04
N ARG A 115 7.29 10.18 6.31
CA ARG A 115 6.84 11.41 6.98
C ARG A 115 7.96 12.44 7.12
N GLU A 116 9.19 12.02 7.41
CA GLU A 116 10.39 12.89 7.40
C GLU A 116 10.62 13.53 6.02
N ARG A 117 10.13 12.92 4.94
CA ARG A 117 10.18 13.45 3.56
C ARG A 117 8.90 14.13 3.11
N GLY A 118 7.94 14.34 4.01
CA GLY A 118 6.65 14.98 3.70
C GLY A 118 5.63 14.07 3.02
N VAL A 119 5.98 12.83 2.67
CA VAL A 119 5.07 11.90 1.98
C VAL A 119 3.94 11.47 2.93
N PRO A 120 2.66 11.66 2.57
CA PRO A 120 1.53 11.19 3.37
C PRO A 120 1.46 9.67 3.47
N VAL A 121 1.06 9.17 4.65
CA VAL A 121 0.97 7.73 4.92
C VAL A 121 -0.42 7.37 5.42
N VAL A 122 -1.00 6.32 4.84
CA VAL A 122 -2.21 5.67 5.36
C VAL A 122 -1.82 4.39 6.09
N TYR A 123 -2.41 4.15 7.27
CA TYR A 123 -2.10 2.98 8.07
C TYR A 123 -3.33 2.47 8.83
N LEU A 124 -3.36 1.16 9.11
CA LEU A 124 -4.41 0.57 9.94
C LEU A 124 -4.19 0.90 11.43
N ARG A 125 -5.18 1.51 12.07
CA ARG A 125 -5.20 1.75 13.52
C ARG A 125 -6.19 0.83 14.22
N SER A 126 -5.79 0.34 15.39
CA SER A 126 -6.61 -0.50 16.26
C SER A 126 -7.19 -1.74 15.58
N LYS A 127 -6.57 -2.20 14.49
CA LYS A 127 -7.02 -3.31 13.64
C LYS A 127 -8.44 -3.14 13.09
N LYS A 128 -8.93 -1.90 12.95
CA LYS A 128 -10.34 -1.63 12.61
C LYS A 128 -10.52 -0.53 11.57
N ILE A 129 -9.77 0.56 11.68
CA ILE A 129 -9.97 1.77 10.86
C ILE A 129 -8.66 2.21 10.23
N LEU A 130 -8.75 2.86 9.07
CA LEU A 130 -7.60 3.55 8.49
C LEU A 130 -7.50 4.98 9.02
N GLU A 131 -6.27 5.44 9.18
CA GLU A 131 -5.94 6.83 9.45
C GLU A 131 -4.90 7.34 8.44
N LEU A 132 -4.99 8.63 8.15
CA LEU A 132 -4.03 9.36 7.34
C LEU A 132 -3.09 10.17 8.25
N GLU A 133 -1.79 10.08 8.01
CA GLU A 133 -0.80 10.97 8.59
C GLU A 133 -0.08 11.75 7.50
N GLY A 134 -0.21 13.07 7.54
CA GLY A 134 0.34 13.99 6.53
C GLY A 134 -0.73 14.90 5.93
N MET A 135 -0.27 15.82 5.08
CA MET A 135 -1.13 16.81 4.42
C MET A 135 -1.32 16.43 2.95
N LEU A 136 -2.55 16.60 2.46
CA LEU A 136 -2.89 16.44 1.06
C LEU A 136 -3.19 17.82 0.48
N GLU A 137 -2.34 18.30 -0.43
CA GLU A 137 -2.48 19.57 -1.17
C GLU A 137 -2.97 19.40 -2.62
#